data_AF-A0A535N7J5-F1
#
_entry.id   AF-A0A535N7J5-F1
#
_cell.length_a   1.000
_cell.length_b   1.000
_cell.length_c   1.000
_cell.angle_alpha   90.00
_cell.angle_beta   90.00
_cell.angle_gamma   90.00
#
_symmetry.space_group_name_H-M   'P 1'
#
loop_
_entity.id
_entity.type
_entity.pdbx_description
1 polymer ?
#
loop_
_entity_poly.entity_id
_entity_poly.type
_entity_poly.pdbx_seq_one_letter_code
_entity_poly.pdbx_strand_id
1 'polypeptide(L)'
;MVVATGLLAACGGPGAPLGPPSAKDILSKPLHTNLNDAHFVVSGKFVSSTPGGVSVDVQGDGALVYKNPGAGRFKFETTVAGQKVSYQDISINGVDYTFVVPGNGKWTAKTTTSGLGRDSFTGASDFAYVG
;
A
#
# COMPACT_ATOMS: atom_id res chain seq x y z
N MET A 1 -27.85 28.54 -46.06
CA MET A 1 -27.22 28.32 -44.73
C MET A 1 -27.26 26.82 -44.46
N VAL A 2 -26.14 26.13 -44.65
CA VAL A 2 -25.94 24.76 -44.17
C VAL A 2 -24.52 24.76 -43.59
N VAL A 3 -24.45 24.75 -42.27
CA VAL A 3 -23.20 24.65 -41.52
C VAL A 3 -22.87 23.16 -41.46
N ALA A 4 -21.89 22.72 -42.26
CA ALA A 4 -21.30 21.41 -42.13
C ALA A 4 -20.21 21.48 -41.05
N THR A 5 -20.55 21.06 -39.85
CA THR A 5 -19.61 20.78 -38.76
C THR A 5 -18.73 19.60 -39.18
N GLY A 6 -17.53 19.90 -39.68
CA GLY A 6 -16.51 18.90 -39.96
C GLY A 6 -16.04 18.26 -38.64
N LEU A 7 -16.26 16.95 -38.50
CA LEU A 7 -15.66 16.15 -37.44
C LEU A 7 -14.14 16.27 -37.54
N LEU A 8 -13.50 16.78 -36.49
CA LEU A 8 -12.06 16.62 -36.29
C LEU A 8 -11.79 15.13 -36.08
N ALA A 9 -11.32 14.48 -37.14
CA ALA A 9 -10.80 13.13 -37.10
C ALA A 9 -9.64 13.07 -36.10
N ALA A 10 -9.83 12.34 -35.00
CA ALA A 10 -8.72 11.91 -34.18
C ALA A 10 -7.88 10.92 -35.01
N CYS A 11 -6.66 11.34 -35.33
CA CYS A 11 -5.69 10.56 -36.09
C CYS A 11 -5.36 9.23 -35.37
N GLY A 12 -5.38 8.14 -36.13
CA GLY A 12 -4.91 6.82 -35.70
C GLY A 12 -4.74 5.88 -36.88
N GLY A 13 -3.95 6.28 -37.88
CA GLY A 13 -3.56 5.40 -38.99
C GLY A 13 -2.48 4.39 -38.55
N PRO A 14 -2.23 3.33 -39.34
CA PRO A 14 -1.19 2.34 -39.05
C PRO A 14 0.18 3.03 -38.93
N GLY A 15 0.77 3.01 -37.73
CA GLY A 15 2.06 3.67 -37.43
C GLY A 15 1.97 5.01 -36.71
N ALA A 16 0.78 5.53 -36.38
CA ALA A 16 0.65 6.65 -35.45
C ALA A 16 0.97 6.19 -34.01
N PRO A 17 1.73 6.96 -33.20
CA PRO A 17 1.99 6.61 -31.81
C PRO A 17 0.64 6.49 -31.09
N LEU A 18 0.40 5.34 -30.45
CA LEU A 18 -0.77 5.17 -29.59
C LEU A 18 -0.75 6.31 -28.56
N GLY A 19 -1.86 7.05 -28.48
CA GLY A 19 -2.04 8.04 -27.43
C GLY A 19 -1.85 7.41 -26.04
N PRO A 20 -1.56 8.22 -25.01
CA PRO A 20 -1.39 7.68 -23.66
C PRO A 20 -2.64 6.89 -23.25
N PRO A 21 -2.47 5.75 -22.53
CA PRO A 21 -3.58 4.92 -22.09
C PRO A 21 -4.53 5.74 -21.20
N SER A 22 -5.83 5.45 -21.26
CA SER A 22 -6.82 6.14 -20.42
C SER A 22 -6.64 5.80 -18.95
N ALA A 23 -7.18 6.63 -18.04
CA ALA A 23 -7.19 6.32 -16.61
C ALA A 23 -7.86 4.95 -16.33
N LYS A 24 -8.92 4.62 -17.06
CA LYS A 24 -9.58 3.31 -17.00
C LYS A 24 -8.65 2.17 -17.42
N ASP A 25 -7.89 2.36 -18.49
CA ASP A 25 -6.91 1.37 -18.97
C ASP A 25 -5.72 1.20 -18.01
N ILE A 26 -5.37 2.24 -17.26
CA ILE A 26 -4.30 2.17 -16.25
C ILE A 26 -4.79 1.44 -15.01
N LEU A 27 -5.98 1.78 -14.50
CA LEU A 27 -6.52 1.22 -13.26
C LEU A 27 -6.96 -0.25 -13.38
N SER A 28 -7.21 -0.75 -14.60
CA SER A 28 -7.53 -2.16 -14.83
C SER A 28 -6.32 -3.10 -14.77
N LYS A 29 -5.10 -2.62 -15.02
CA LYS A 29 -3.89 -3.45 -15.12
C LYS A 29 -3.49 -4.15 -13.80
N PRO A 30 -3.52 -3.49 -12.63
CA PRO A 30 -3.18 -4.14 -11.36
C PRO A 30 -4.04 -5.37 -11.04
N LEU A 31 -5.30 -5.40 -11.52
CA LEU A 31 -6.24 -6.50 -11.32
C LEU A 31 -5.84 -7.78 -12.09
N HIS A 32 -4.90 -7.68 -13.03
CA HIS A 32 -4.40 -8.79 -13.84
C HIS A 32 -3.00 -9.28 -13.42
N THR A 33 -2.51 -8.84 -12.26
CA THR A 33 -1.17 -9.23 -11.79
C THR A 33 -1.16 -10.61 -11.13
N ASN A 34 -0.05 -11.33 -11.24
CA ASN A 34 0.21 -12.61 -10.59
C ASN A 34 1.25 -12.48 -9.46
N LEU A 35 1.11 -11.43 -8.64
CA LEU A 35 2.10 -11.04 -7.64
C LEU A 35 2.30 -12.14 -6.59
N ASN A 36 3.54 -12.62 -6.44
CA ASN A 36 3.90 -13.67 -5.48
C ASN A 36 4.50 -13.14 -4.18
N ASP A 37 5.08 -11.95 -4.25
CA ASP A 37 5.68 -11.24 -3.14
C ASP A 37 5.70 -9.74 -3.45
N ALA A 38 5.83 -8.94 -2.40
CA ALA A 38 5.99 -7.50 -2.52
C ALA A 38 6.88 -6.97 -1.42
N HIS A 39 7.67 -5.95 -1.74
CA HIS A 39 8.25 -5.03 -0.77
C HIS A 39 7.50 -3.70 -0.84
N PHE A 40 7.24 -3.11 0.32
CA PHE A 40 6.51 -1.85 0.41
C PHE A 40 7.12 -0.95 1.47
N VAL A 41 7.00 0.35 1.23
CA VAL A 41 7.37 1.42 2.16
C VAL A 41 6.13 2.27 2.40
N VAL A 42 5.86 2.60 3.66
CA VAL A 42 4.74 3.46 4.07
C VAL A 42 5.32 4.70 4.73
N SER A 43 4.75 5.86 4.44
CA SER A 43 4.96 7.05 5.24
C SER A 43 3.63 7.69 5.55
N GLY A 44 3.52 8.28 6.74
CA GLY A 44 2.31 8.94 7.19
C GLY A 44 2.64 10.07 8.14
N LYS A 45 1.78 11.08 8.17
CA LYS A 45 1.87 12.19 9.11
C LYS A 45 0.53 12.29 9.84
N PHE A 46 0.54 12.01 11.13
CA PHE A 46 -0.61 12.19 11.99
C PHE A 46 -0.51 13.57 12.63
N VAL A 47 -1.59 14.33 12.55
CA VAL A 47 -1.68 15.67 13.16
C VAL A 47 -2.86 15.63 14.11
N SER A 48 -2.63 15.93 15.38
CA SER A 48 -3.74 16.08 16.32
C SER A 48 -4.62 17.28 15.93
N SER A 49 -5.93 17.09 15.97
CA SER A 49 -6.93 18.13 15.68
C SER A 49 -7.09 19.15 16.82
N THR A 50 -6.42 18.95 17.96
CA THR A 50 -6.47 19.87 19.10
C THR A 50 -5.47 21.02 18.93
N PRO A 51 -5.82 22.28 19.27
CA PRO A 51 -4.88 23.40 19.24
C PRO A 51 -3.63 23.11 20.09
N GLY A 52 -2.44 23.25 19.50
CA GLY A 52 -1.16 22.90 20.15
C GLY A 52 -0.83 21.40 20.13
N GLY A 53 -1.60 20.59 19.41
CA GLY A 53 -1.42 19.15 19.30
C GLY A 53 -0.12 18.74 18.62
N VAL A 54 0.40 17.57 19.01
CA VAL A 54 1.64 16.99 18.46
C VAL A 54 1.36 16.45 17.05
N SER A 55 2.34 16.63 16.16
CA SER A 55 2.38 15.91 14.89
C SER A 55 3.40 14.76 14.98
N VAL A 56 3.02 13.61 14.45
CA VAL A 56 3.82 12.38 14.49
C VAL A 56 4.01 11.88 13.07
N ASP A 57 5.26 11.88 12.60
CA ASP A 57 5.62 11.27 11.34
C ASP A 57 5.92 9.78 11.57
N VAL A 58 5.29 8.91 10.80
CA VAL A 58 5.46 7.47 10.83
C VAL A 58 6.10 7.02 9.52
N GLN A 59 7.10 6.15 9.64
CA GLN A 59 7.70 5.46 8.51
C GLN A 59 7.54 3.96 8.72
N GLY A 60 7.27 3.24 7.65
CA GLY A 60 7.05 1.81 7.64
C GLY A 60 7.80 1.15 6.50
N ASP A 61 8.31 -0.05 6.76
CA ASP A 61 8.94 -0.92 5.78
C ASP A 61 8.39 -2.33 5.97
N GLY A 62 8.04 -3.01 4.89
CA GLY A 62 7.55 -4.37 4.99
C GLY A 62 7.73 -5.17 3.73
N ALA A 63 7.61 -6.48 3.89
CA ALA A 63 7.63 -7.42 2.80
C ALA A 63 6.56 -8.48 3.05
N LEU A 64 5.92 -8.93 1.97
CA LEU A 64 4.89 -9.96 1.98
C LEU A 64 5.24 -11.04 0.98
N VAL A 65 4.88 -12.27 1.34
CA VAL A 65 4.87 -13.42 0.44
C VAL A 65 3.42 -13.91 0.36
N TYR A 66 2.87 -13.90 -0.85
CA TYR A 66 1.46 -14.17 -1.16
C TYR A 66 1.15 -15.63 -1.48
N LYS A 67 2.18 -16.49 -1.53
CA LYS A 67 2.02 -17.95 -1.73
C LYS A 67 1.50 -18.64 -0.47
N ASN A 68 1.10 -19.91 -0.57
CA ASN A 68 0.71 -20.73 0.58
C ASN A 68 1.88 -21.62 1.06
N PRO A 69 2.29 -21.59 2.35
CA PRO A 69 1.82 -20.69 3.39
C PRO A 69 2.32 -19.26 3.17
N GLY A 70 1.44 -18.30 3.47
CA GLY A 70 1.76 -16.88 3.44
C GLY A 70 2.76 -16.54 4.53
N ALA A 71 3.55 -15.50 4.30
CA ALA A 71 4.43 -14.93 5.31
C ALA A 71 4.56 -13.44 5.09
N GLY A 72 4.97 -12.74 6.14
CA GLY A 72 5.24 -11.32 6.02
C GLY A 72 6.06 -10.78 7.17
N ARG A 73 6.63 -9.61 6.94
CA ARG A 73 7.20 -8.77 7.98
C ARG A 73 6.76 -7.34 7.75
N PHE A 74 6.57 -6.60 8.82
CA PHE A 74 6.49 -5.14 8.75
C PHE A 74 7.13 -4.53 9.97
N LYS A 75 7.64 -3.31 9.80
CA LYS A 75 8.19 -2.49 10.87
C LYS A 75 7.69 -1.08 10.69
N PHE A 76 7.11 -0.51 11.74
CA PHE A 76 6.83 0.92 11.85
C PHE A 76 7.81 1.58 12.81
N GLU A 77 8.24 2.79 12.48
CA GLU A 77 9.09 3.63 13.30
C GLU A 77 8.55 5.05 13.31
N THR A 78 8.64 5.68 14.48
CA THR A 78 8.32 7.08 14.67
C THR A 78 9.13 7.66 15.84
N THR A 79 9.08 8.97 15.98
CA THR A 79 9.63 9.69 17.13
C THR A 79 8.51 10.49 17.78
N VAL A 80 8.22 10.21 19.04
CA VAL A 80 7.22 10.93 19.85
C VAL A 80 7.95 11.63 20.98
N ALA A 81 7.83 12.96 21.07
CA ALA A 81 8.50 13.77 22.09
C ALA A 81 10.02 13.51 22.22
N GLY A 82 10.70 13.30 21.08
CA GLY A 82 12.14 13.01 21.04
C GLY A 82 12.53 11.56 21.35
N GLN A 83 11.57 10.69 21.69
CA GLN A 83 11.80 9.28 21.94
C GLN A 83 11.39 8.44 20.72
N LYS A 84 12.28 7.52 20.32
CA LYS A 84 11.97 6.53 19.29
C LYS A 84 10.91 5.56 19.78
N VAL A 85 9.89 5.35 18.96
CA VAL A 85 8.89 4.30 19.11
C VAL A 85 8.94 3.43 17.85
N SER A 86 9.00 2.11 18.02
CA SER A 86 8.92 1.20 16.89
C SER A 86 8.13 -0.05 17.23
N TYR A 87 7.47 -0.59 16.23
CA TYR A 87 6.72 -1.83 16.31
C TYR A 87 7.08 -2.69 15.10
N GLN A 88 7.50 -3.93 15.33
CA GLN A 88 7.88 -4.87 14.29
C GLN A 88 7.11 -6.17 14.46
N ASP A 89 6.51 -6.64 13.39
CA ASP A 89 5.83 -7.93 13.32
C ASP A 89 6.44 -8.80 12.22
N ILE A 90 6.48 -10.09 12.49
CA ILE A 90 6.83 -11.14 11.52
C ILE A 90 5.78 -12.24 11.67
N SER A 91 5.11 -12.59 10.58
CA SER A 91 4.21 -13.74 10.53
C SER A 91 4.80 -14.81 9.65
N ILE A 92 5.01 -16.00 10.21
CA ILE A 92 5.51 -17.14 9.46
C ILE A 92 5.01 -18.44 10.10
N ASN A 93 4.56 -19.39 9.27
CA ASN A 93 4.13 -20.72 9.71
C ASN A 93 3.05 -20.71 10.82
N GLY A 94 2.10 -19.77 10.74
CA GLY A 94 1.01 -19.65 11.72
C GLY A 94 1.45 -19.11 13.09
N VAL A 95 2.58 -18.41 13.16
CA VAL A 95 3.04 -17.72 14.37
C VAL A 95 3.35 -16.27 14.03
N ASP A 96 2.81 -15.35 14.83
CA ASP A 96 3.15 -13.94 14.83
C ASP A 96 4.22 -13.68 15.89
N TYR A 97 5.30 -13.02 15.49
CA TYR A 97 6.37 -12.55 16.35
C TYR A 97 6.33 -11.04 16.39
N THR A 98 6.23 -10.47 17.59
CA THR A 98 6.14 -9.02 17.79
C THR A 98 7.30 -8.49 18.63
N PHE A 99 7.91 -7.39 18.20
CA PHE A 99 8.93 -6.65 18.93
C PHE A 99 8.57 -5.16 19.01
N VAL A 100 8.60 -4.60 20.22
CA VAL A 100 8.17 -3.22 20.48
C VAL A 100 9.29 -2.45 21.17
N VAL A 101 9.47 -1.20 20.76
CA VAL A 101 10.34 -0.20 21.40
C VAL A 101 9.51 1.04 21.70
N PRO A 102 9.54 1.58 22.93
CA PRO A 102 10.12 0.96 24.11
C PRO A 102 9.38 -0.34 24.49
N GLY A 103 10.12 -1.32 24.99
CA GLY A 103 9.58 -2.61 25.40
C GLY A 103 10.58 -3.34 26.30
N ASN A 104 10.34 -4.61 26.59
CA ASN A 104 11.22 -5.42 27.44
C ASN A 104 12.46 -5.97 26.70
N GLY A 105 12.70 -5.53 25.46
CA GLY A 105 13.82 -5.99 24.62
C GLY A 105 13.69 -7.44 24.14
N LYS A 106 12.49 -8.03 24.19
CA LYS A 106 12.25 -9.42 23.77
C LYS A 106 11.15 -9.50 22.71
N TRP A 107 11.28 -10.48 21.83
CA TRP A 107 10.19 -10.89 20.96
C TRP A 107 9.12 -11.62 21.77
N THR A 108 7.87 -11.36 21.43
CA THR A 108 6.72 -12.15 21.90
C THR A 108 6.21 -12.99 20.73
N ALA A 109 5.69 -14.18 21.01
CA ALA A 109 5.20 -15.10 19.98
C ALA A 109 3.76 -15.52 20.30
N LYS A 110 2.91 -15.56 19.27
CA LYS A 110 1.52 -15.98 19.39
C LYS A 110 1.11 -16.80 18.17
N THR A 111 0.46 -17.94 18.38
CA THR A 111 -0.14 -18.72 17.29
C THR A 111 -1.28 -17.91 16.64
N THR A 112 -1.34 -17.94 15.31
CA THR A 112 -2.28 -17.20 14.50
C THR A 112 -2.78 -18.04 13.33
N THR A 113 -4.03 -17.85 12.93
CA THR A 113 -4.60 -18.39 11.69
C THR A 113 -4.77 -17.30 10.63
N SER A 114 -4.40 -16.06 10.94
CA SER A 114 -4.61 -14.87 10.13
C SER A 114 -3.44 -13.89 10.25
N GLY A 115 -2.22 -14.41 10.18
CA GLY A 115 -1.00 -13.59 10.16
C GLY A 115 -0.83 -12.82 8.84
N LEU A 116 0.29 -12.13 8.70
CA LEU A 116 0.64 -11.38 7.50
C LEU A 116 0.69 -12.27 6.24
N GLY A 117 0.08 -11.78 5.16
CA GLY A 117 -0.06 -12.49 3.89
C GLY A 117 -0.87 -11.67 2.88
N ARG A 118 -1.46 -12.36 1.89
CA ARG A 118 -2.18 -11.74 0.76
C ARG A 118 -3.26 -10.76 1.16
N ASP A 119 -4.00 -11.10 2.19
CA ASP A 119 -5.19 -10.35 2.55
C ASP A 119 -4.91 -9.31 3.67
N SER A 120 -3.65 -9.13 4.08
CA SER A 120 -3.29 -8.22 5.18
C SER A 120 -3.48 -6.74 4.90
N PHE A 121 -3.55 -6.36 3.62
CA PHE A 121 -3.79 -4.98 3.20
C PHE A 121 -4.99 -4.87 2.26
N THR A 122 -5.96 -5.78 2.36
CA THR A 122 -7.24 -5.64 1.65
C THR A 122 -8.04 -4.51 2.30
N GLY A 123 -7.79 -3.29 1.86
CA GLY A 123 -8.70 -2.15 1.98
C GLY A 123 -9.24 -1.84 0.59
N ALA A 124 -10.50 -1.40 0.49
CA ALA A 124 -11.04 -0.89 -0.76
C ALA A 124 -10.07 0.20 -1.26
N SER A 125 -9.34 -0.08 -2.34
CA SER A 125 -8.65 0.97 -3.06
C SER A 125 -9.75 1.89 -3.59
N ASP A 126 -9.98 3.01 -2.92
CA ASP A 126 -10.90 4.08 -3.37
C ASP A 126 -10.46 4.71 -4.71
N PHE A 127 -9.42 4.16 -5.36
CA PHE A 127 -9.09 4.40 -6.75
C PHE A 127 -10.13 3.76 -7.68
N ALA A 128 -11.36 4.24 -7.62
CA ALA A 128 -12.37 4.04 -8.65
C ALA A 128 -12.24 5.17 -9.68
N TYR A 129 -12.33 4.83 -10.97
CA TYR A 129 -12.56 5.83 -12.01
C TYR A 129 -13.97 6.40 -11.83
N VAL A 130 -14.09 7.68 -11.45
CA VAL A 130 -15.36 8.34 -11.14
C VAL A 130 -15.91 9.14 -12.33
N GLY A 131 -15.82 8.58 -13.55
CA GLY A 131 -16.44 9.17 -14.75
C GLY A 131 -15.62 10.23 -15.45
#